data_AF-A0A4R4QN86-F1
#
_entry.id   AF-A0A4R4QN86-F1
#
_cell.length_a   1.000
_cell.length_b   1.000
_cell.length_c   1.000
_cell.angle_alpha   90.00
_cell.angle_beta   90.00
_cell.angle_gamma   90.00
#
_symmetry.space_group_name_H-M   'P 1'
#
loop_
_entity.id
_entity.type
_entity.pdbx_description
1 polymer ?
#
loop_
_entity_poly.entity_id
_entity_poly.type
_entity_poly.pdbx_seq_one_letter_code
_entity_poly.pdbx_strand_id
1 'polypeptide(L)'
;MVRVLTVSPDRPGACPTISDALEIAPEGAVVSIEPGVYREALRLAGRRITLSAAGEAGSVTIDGEAAGQPTIGCAGGEVVLQGLVVKGADHPAVQAAGGRLRMEKCTVGAGYAAAVAVGDGARLDAVEVTVTGGQHGLVISDAGGTIEQCEIRDVAEDGIIIRLGADPTIRNCTVVNSGFRGMYVYQAARPTIERCDISATGDAGIVVALQSGPTIVDCWVHDTPGVGIDVGRGCGGVVEGCRTEQTAQPGVRIAEGATTVLREGEPGGGRPKAGVSSGSSVGQDEQKVDELLGELDSMIGLEGVKAEVRSLIDEIQVNEWRRGAGLSVGAVSHHLIFTGAPGTGKTTVARLYGQLLKALGVLPNGEFREVARRDLVGQYIGHTAEKTSSVFNEALGGVLFIDEAYTLSRAGSTGGDFGQEAIDTLVKLMEDHRDQVAVIVAGYTNEMAAFLDANSGLASRFAKTLEFENYSPEQLVEIVGRIARNDDYVLLDGLTDGLLEWFGQIDRDQNFGNAREARKLLEGMRKAQSGRLRALGRMPSRDDLRTLVLEDLLVATR
;
A
#
# COMPACT_ATOMS: atom_id res chain seq x y z
N MET A 1 -21.24 45.75 -14.30
CA MET A 1 -21.68 45.83 -12.89
C MET A 1 -21.80 44.40 -12.40
N VAL A 2 -21.09 44.02 -11.33
CA VAL A 2 -21.18 42.66 -10.77
C VAL A 2 -22.61 42.46 -10.25
N ARG A 3 -23.34 41.47 -10.77
CA ARG A 3 -24.71 41.19 -10.33
C ARG A 3 -24.63 40.40 -9.03
N VAL A 4 -25.27 40.91 -7.99
CA VAL A 4 -25.39 40.24 -6.70
C VAL A 4 -26.77 39.60 -6.61
N LEU A 5 -26.81 38.32 -6.26
CA LEU A 5 -28.03 37.57 -5.97
C LEU A 5 -28.03 37.24 -4.48
N THR A 6 -29.14 37.51 -3.80
CA THR A 6 -29.30 37.21 -2.37
C THR A 6 -30.00 35.88 -2.21
N VAL A 7 -29.45 34.99 -1.39
CA VAL A 7 -30.05 33.71 -1.03
C VAL A 7 -30.51 33.75 0.42
N SER A 8 -31.78 33.47 0.67
CA SER A 8 -32.38 33.42 1.99
C SER A 8 -33.75 32.71 1.92
N PRO A 9 -33.99 31.69 2.76
CA PRO A 9 -35.28 30.98 2.76
C PRO A 9 -36.44 31.85 3.26
N ASP A 10 -36.15 32.84 4.10
CA ASP A 10 -37.17 33.61 4.85
C ASP A 10 -37.37 35.03 4.33
N ARG A 11 -36.47 35.54 3.48
CA ARG A 11 -36.50 36.93 3.01
C ARG A 11 -37.29 37.09 1.71
N PRO A 12 -38.37 37.90 1.69
CA PRO A 12 -39.10 38.19 0.47
C PRO A 12 -38.19 38.85 -0.59
N GLY A 13 -38.21 38.31 -1.81
CA GLY A 13 -37.42 38.80 -2.94
C GLY A 13 -35.99 38.25 -3.04
N ALA A 14 -35.56 37.41 -2.10
CA ALA A 14 -34.36 36.59 -2.22
C ALA A 14 -34.65 35.27 -2.93
N CYS A 15 -33.61 34.62 -3.47
CA CYS A 15 -33.68 33.23 -3.93
C CYS A 15 -33.81 32.33 -2.69
N PRO A 16 -34.77 31.39 -2.65
CA PRO A 16 -34.98 30.55 -1.48
C PRO A 16 -33.86 29.51 -1.30
N THR A 17 -33.25 29.03 -2.38
CA THR A 17 -32.10 28.11 -2.36
C THR A 17 -30.88 28.67 -3.10
N ILE A 18 -29.71 28.09 -2.85
CA ILE A 18 -28.48 28.43 -3.58
C ILE A 18 -28.63 27.99 -5.04
N SER A 19 -29.24 26.83 -5.27
CA SER A 19 -29.51 26.29 -6.61
C SER A 19 -30.36 27.26 -7.45
N ASP A 20 -31.43 27.84 -6.88
CA ASP A 20 -32.27 28.83 -7.57
C ASP A 20 -31.47 30.07 -8.00
N ALA A 21 -30.56 30.55 -7.14
CA ALA A 21 -29.69 31.66 -7.48
C ALA A 21 -28.71 31.29 -8.59
N LEU A 22 -28.15 30.08 -8.57
CA LEU A 22 -27.23 29.59 -9.59
C LEU A 22 -27.89 29.42 -10.95
N GLU A 23 -29.17 29.09 -11.03
CA GLU A 23 -29.90 28.99 -12.31
C GLU A 23 -30.00 30.34 -13.04
N ILE A 24 -30.19 31.44 -12.31
CA ILE A 24 -30.37 32.79 -12.89
C ILE A 24 -29.11 33.65 -12.86
N ALA A 25 -28.02 33.16 -12.25
CA ALA A 25 -26.76 33.86 -12.13
C ALA A 25 -26.09 34.08 -13.52
N PRO A 26 -25.80 35.33 -13.92
CA PRO A 26 -24.95 35.55 -15.08
C PRO A 26 -23.49 35.17 -14.77
N GLU A 27 -22.66 35.10 -15.81
CA GLU A 27 -21.22 34.92 -15.62
C GLU A 27 -20.62 36.09 -14.82
N GLY A 28 -19.78 35.77 -13.84
CA GLY A 28 -19.17 36.72 -12.91
C GLY A 28 -20.10 37.19 -11.79
N ALA A 29 -21.22 36.52 -11.54
CA ALA A 29 -22.14 36.89 -10.46
C ALA A 29 -21.62 36.51 -9.07
N VAL A 30 -22.05 37.28 -8.07
CA VAL A 30 -21.84 37.00 -6.64
C VAL A 30 -23.15 36.53 -6.04
N VAL A 31 -23.17 35.31 -5.51
CA VAL A 31 -24.28 34.76 -4.74
C VAL A 31 -23.97 35.00 -3.26
N SER A 32 -24.68 35.97 -2.67
CA SER A 32 -24.57 36.37 -1.26
C SER A 32 -25.58 35.58 -0.44
N ILE A 33 -25.11 34.71 0.44
CA ILE A 33 -25.93 33.73 1.16
C ILE A 33 -26.12 34.20 2.61
N GLU A 34 -27.36 34.39 3.05
CA GLU A 34 -27.66 34.75 4.43
C GLU A 34 -27.36 33.59 5.41
N PRO A 35 -27.09 33.86 6.70
CA PRO A 35 -26.78 32.82 7.68
C PRO A 35 -27.84 31.71 7.75
N GLY A 36 -27.40 30.45 7.78
CA GLY A 36 -28.30 29.30 7.79
C GLY A 36 -27.65 27.98 7.37
N VAL A 37 -28.45 26.93 7.37
CA VAL A 37 -28.06 25.59 6.89
C VAL A 37 -28.82 25.29 5.60
N TYR A 38 -28.08 25.09 4.52
CA TYR A 38 -28.57 24.84 3.17
C TYR A 38 -28.25 23.40 2.80
N ARG A 39 -29.29 22.55 2.77
CA ARG A 39 -29.16 21.13 2.44
C ARG A 39 -29.20 20.94 0.92
N GLU A 40 -28.07 21.17 0.28
CA GLU A 40 -27.93 21.21 -1.17
C GLU A 40 -26.58 20.63 -1.61
N ALA A 41 -26.54 20.11 -2.84
CA ALA A 41 -25.30 19.76 -3.53
C ALA A 41 -25.22 20.53 -4.85
N LEU A 42 -24.13 21.27 -5.05
CA LEU A 42 -23.99 22.28 -6.09
C LEU A 42 -23.03 21.81 -7.18
N ARG A 43 -23.44 21.92 -8.45
CA ARG A 43 -22.58 21.66 -9.61
C ARG A 43 -22.32 22.95 -10.38
N LEU A 44 -21.06 23.34 -10.45
CA LEU A 44 -20.58 24.58 -11.07
C LEU A 44 -19.68 24.23 -12.25
N ALA A 45 -20.23 24.21 -13.47
CA ALA A 45 -19.49 23.84 -14.67
C ALA A 45 -19.21 25.05 -15.56
N GLY A 46 -17.94 25.34 -15.85
CA GLY A 46 -17.50 26.30 -16.88
C GLY A 46 -17.86 27.76 -16.62
N ARG A 47 -18.22 28.14 -15.39
CA ARG A 47 -18.72 29.48 -15.05
C ARG A 47 -17.74 30.22 -14.15
N ARG A 48 -17.81 31.55 -14.19
CA ARG A 48 -17.18 32.41 -13.18
C ARG A 48 -18.22 32.80 -12.13
N ILE A 49 -18.10 32.29 -10.91
CA ILE A 49 -19.08 32.51 -9.84
C ILE A 49 -18.39 32.68 -8.50
N THR A 50 -18.92 33.58 -7.67
CA THR A 50 -18.55 33.69 -6.26
C THR A 50 -19.73 33.29 -5.39
N LEU A 51 -19.51 32.35 -4.47
CA LEU A 51 -20.41 32.03 -3.37
C LEU A 51 -19.82 32.63 -2.10
N SER A 52 -20.54 33.55 -1.46
CA SER A 52 -20.08 34.27 -0.28
C SER A 52 -21.11 34.20 0.83
N ALA A 53 -20.67 33.90 2.05
CA ALA A 53 -21.45 34.19 3.25
C ALA A 53 -21.69 35.70 3.34
N ALA A 54 -22.92 36.11 3.63
CA ALA A 54 -23.29 37.51 3.85
C ALA A 54 -22.99 37.97 5.30
N GLY A 55 -22.87 37.02 6.23
CA GLY A 55 -22.54 37.25 7.64
C GLY A 55 -21.08 36.97 7.97
N GLU A 56 -20.81 36.65 9.24
CA GLU A 56 -19.48 36.22 9.69
C GLU A 56 -19.06 34.92 9.00
N ALA A 57 -17.75 34.71 8.81
CA ALA A 57 -17.23 33.46 8.29
C ALA A 57 -17.70 32.29 9.16
N GLY A 58 -18.22 31.24 8.54
CA GLY A 58 -18.80 30.09 9.23
C GLY A 58 -20.31 30.19 9.50
N SER A 59 -20.94 31.34 9.23
CA SER A 59 -22.39 31.54 9.47
C SER A 59 -23.30 30.82 8.47
N VAL A 60 -22.74 30.36 7.34
CA VAL A 60 -23.45 29.63 6.28
C VAL A 60 -22.90 28.22 6.18
N THR A 61 -23.75 27.22 6.37
CA THR A 61 -23.41 25.80 6.17
C THR A 61 -24.09 25.28 4.92
N ILE A 62 -23.32 24.74 3.98
CA ILE A 62 -23.80 23.97 2.84
C ILE A 62 -23.58 22.50 3.19
N ASP A 63 -24.68 21.77 3.35
CA ASP A 63 -24.73 20.39 3.82
C ASP A 63 -25.19 19.47 2.68
N GLY A 64 -24.23 18.74 2.11
CA GLY A 64 -24.45 17.79 1.02
C GLY A 64 -24.35 16.32 1.44
N GLU A 65 -24.36 16.03 2.75
CA GLU A 65 -24.11 14.67 3.28
C GLU A 65 -25.05 13.61 2.69
N ALA A 66 -26.29 13.98 2.37
CA ALA A 66 -27.30 13.07 1.82
C ALA A 66 -27.28 12.96 0.27
N ALA A 67 -26.36 13.63 -0.42
CA ALA A 67 -26.46 13.83 -1.87
C ALA A 67 -25.84 12.70 -2.72
N GLY A 68 -24.99 11.83 -2.16
CA GLY A 68 -24.27 10.79 -2.92
C GLY A 68 -23.35 11.34 -4.01
N GLN A 69 -22.85 12.57 -3.82
CA GLN A 69 -21.96 13.30 -4.71
C GLN A 69 -21.26 14.41 -3.93
N PRO A 70 -20.28 15.12 -4.50
CA PRO A 70 -19.66 16.26 -3.83
C PRO A 70 -20.66 17.35 -3.47
N THR A 71 -20.51 17.95 -2.29
CA THR A 71 -21.36 19.07 -1.84
C THR A 71 -21.17 20.29 -2.73
N ILE A 72 -19.94 20.55 -3.16
CA ILE A 72 -19.63 21.53 -4.21
C ILE A 72 -18.70 20.88 -5.24
N GLY A 73 -19.24 20.58 -6.42
CA GLY A 73 -18.48 20.08 -7.57
C GLY A 73 -18.22 21.20 -8.59
N CYS A 74 -16.96 21.49 -8.86
CA CYS A 74 -16.52 22.46 -9.86
C CYS A 74 -15.91 21.73 -11.07
N ALA A 75 -16.36 22.06 -12.28
CA ALA A 75 -15.84 21.49 -13.52
C ALA A 75 -15.46 22.61 -14.50
N GLY A 76 -14.19 23.04 -14.51
CA GLY A 76 -13.73 24.21 -15.26
C GLY A 76 -14.30 25.55 -14.74
N GLY A 77 -13.88 26.66 -15.36
CA GLY A 77 -14.30 28.01 -14.96
C GLY A 77 -13.48 28.58 -13.79
N GLU A 78 -14.03 29.58 -13.08
CA GLU A 78 -13.42 30.21 -11.90
C GLU A 78 -14.46 30.31 -10.79
N VAL A 79 -14.32 29.49 -9.75
CA VAL A 79 -15.24 29.46 -8.61
C VAL A 79 -14.53 30.04 -7.40
N VAL A 80 -15.19 30.97 -6.69
CA VAL A 80 -14.71 31.55 -5.44
C VAL A 80 -15.68 31.17 -4.32
N LEU A 81 -15.17 30.56 -3.25
CA LEU A 81 -15.89 30.24 -2.02
C LEU A 81 -15.34 31.12 -0.90
N GLN A 82 -16.21 31.87 -0.21
CA GLN A 82 -15.79 32.82 0.82
C GLN A 82 -16.63 32.70 2.08
N GLY A 83 -16.00 32.41 3.22
CA GLY A 83 -16.66 32.41 4.53
C GLY A 83 -17.65 31.26 4.76
N LEU A 84 -17.59 30.20 3.97
CA LEU A 84 -18.56 29.10 3.98
C LEU A 84 -18.10 27.90 4.82
N VAL A 85 -19.04 27.22 5.48
CA VAL A 85 -18.87 25.85 5.98
C VAL A 85 -19.42 24.87 4.95
N VAL A 86 -18.62 23.89 4.53
CA VAL A 86 -19.05 22.87 3.56
C VAL A 86 -18.89 21.48 4.20
N LYS A 87 -19.98 20.72 4.23
CA LYS A 87 -20.01 19.36 4.78
C LYS A 87 -20.33 18.33 3.72
N GLY A 88 -19.50 17.30 3.63
CA GLY A 88 -19.72 16.11 2.80
C GLY A 88 -19.76 14.84 3.66
N ALA A 89 -20.23 13.74 3.08
CA ALA A 89 -20.23 12.43 3.72
C ALA A 89 -19.19 11.51 3.07
N ASP A 90 -19.63 10.60 2.19
CA ASP A 90 -18.80 9.58 1.52
C ASP A 90 -18.19 10.08 0.20
N HIS A 91 -18.38 11.36 -0.12
CA HIS A 91 -17.79 12.04 -1.27
C HIS A 91 -17.12 13.33 -0.82
N PRO A 92 -16.19 13.88 -1.62
CA PRO A 92 -15.51 15.10 -1.23
C PRO A 92 -16.47 16.26 -0.98
N ALA A 93 -16.29 16.98 0.12
CA ALA A 93 -17.15 18.13 0.40
C ALA A 93 -16.96 19.22 -0.67
N VAL A 94 -15.73 19.43 -1.12
CA VAL A 94 -15.42 20.26 -2.28
C VAL A 94 -14.58 19.46 -3.27
N GLN A 95 -15.03 19.40 -4.53
CA GLN A 95 -14.29 18.78 -5.62
C GLN A 95 -14.10 19.77 -6.76
N ALA A 96 -12.89 19.86 -7.31
CA ALA A 96 -12.61 20.66 -8.51
C ALA A 96 -11.86 19.83 -9.57
N ALA A 97 -12.37 19.85 -10.80
CA ALA A 97 -11.77 19.23 -11.97
C ALA A 97 -11.62 20.28 -13.08
N GLY A 98 -10.38 20.59 -13.46
CA GLY A 98 -10.05 21.72 -14.33
C GLY A 98 -10.46 23.11 -13.78
N GLY A 99 -10.02 24.17 -14.44
CA GLY A 99 -10.34 25.56 -14.04
C GLY A 99 -9.63 26.02 -12.77
N ARG A 100 -10.22 27.01 -12.07
CA ARG A 100 -9.63 27.62 -10.87
C ARG A 100 -10.65 27.65 -9.72
N LEU A 101 -10.29 27.08 -8.60
CA LEU A 101 -11.04 27.14 -7.34
C LEU A 101 -10.28 28.04 -6.37
N ARG A 102 -10.93 29.12 -5.89
CA ARG A 102 -10.43 29.94 -4.78
C ARG A 102 -11.26 29.73 -3.54
N MET A 103 -10.61 29.57 -2.40
CA MET A 103 -11.24 29.39 -1.10
C MET A 103 -10.62 30.35 -0.10
N GLU A 104 -11.45 31.16 0.55
CA GLU A 104 -11.02 32.11 1.58
C GLU A 104 -11.89 31.95 2.83
N LYS A 105 -11.26 31.75 4.00
CA LYS A 105 -11.96 31.68 5.30
C LYS A 105 -13.07 30.64 5.32
N CYS A 106 -12.83 29.50 4.66
CA CYS A 106 -13.77 28.40 4.59
C CYS A 106 -13.44 27.33 5.63
N THR A 107 -14.47 26.64 6.11
CA THR A 107 -14.31 25.41 6.88
C THR A 107 -14.88 24.26 6.08
N VAL A 108 -14.11 23.20 5.86
CA VAL A 108 -14.53 22.07 5.04
C VAL A 108 -14.32 20.77 5.79
N GLY A 109 -15.32 19.90 5.78
CA GLY A 109 -15.20 18.57 6.36
C GLY A 109 -15.98 17.52 5.59
N ALA A 110 -15.47 16.30 5.61
CA ALA A 110 -16.10 15.12 5.01
C ALA A 110 -16.21 13.98 6.05
N GLY A 111 -16.98 12.94 5.73
CA GLY A 111 -17.09 11.72 6.53
C GLY A 111 -15.98 10.73 6.18
N TYR A 112 -16.14 10.01 5.07
CA TYR A 112 -15.26 8.92 4.62
C TYR A 112 -14.58 9.23 3.28
N ALA A 113 -14.41 10.50 2.94
CA ALA A 113 -13.73 10.94 1.72
C ALA A 113 -12.73 12.07 2.01
N ALA A 114 -12.05 12.55 0.97
CA ALA A 114 -11.24 13.76 1.07
C ALA A 114 -12.11 14.99 1.35
N ALA A 115 -11.75 15.87 2.28
CA ALA A 115 -12.54 17.09 2.48
C ALA A 115 -12.51 18.01 1.25
N VAL A 116 -11.33 18.18 0.64
CA VAL A 116 -11.16 18.86 -0.65
C VAL A 116 -10.36 17.99 -1.61
N ALA A 117 -10.90 17.74 -2.80
CA ALA A 117 -10.24 17.00 -3.87
C ALA A 117 -10.09 17.88 -5.12
N VAL A 118 -8.87 17.99 -5.64
CA VAL A 118 -8.54 18.82 -6.81
C VAL A 118 -7.79 18.00 -7.84
N GLY A 119 -8.29 18.01 -9.07
CA GLY A 119 -7.88 17.11 -10.15
C GLY A 119 -7.89 17.75 -11.54
N ASP A 120 -7.48 16.97 -12.54
CA ASP A 120 -7.66 17.26 -13.97
C ASP A 120 -7.13 18.64 -14.41
N GLY A 121 -5.91 18.99 -13.99
CA GLY A 121 -5.27 20.27 -14.35
C GLY A 121 -5.88 21.51 -13.68
N ALA A 122 -6.70 21.33 -12.64
CA ALA A 122 -7.25 22.44 -11.88
C ALA A 122 -6.16 23.22 -11.11
N ARG A 123 -6.49 24.46 -10.73
CA ARG A 123 -5.73 25.26 -9.75
C ARG A 123 -6.54 25.53 -8.50
N LEU A 124 -5.96 25.23 -7.33
CA LEU A 124 -6.49 25.57 -6.02
C LEU A 124 -5.73 26.75 -5.42
N ASP A 125 -6.42 27.84 -5.13
CA ASP A 125 -5.88 28.89 -4.25
C ASP A 125 -6.68 28.92 -2.94
N ALA A 126 -6.08 28.43 -1.86
CA ALA A 126 -6.71 28.36 -0.55
C ALA A 126 -5.95 29.27 0.44
N VAL A 127 -6.68 30.15 1.11
CA VAL A 127 -6.14 31.06 2.14
C VAL A 127 -7.03 31.02 3.38
N GLU A 128 -6.43 30.82 4.55
CA GLU A 128 -7.16 30.74 5.83
C GLU A 128 -8.29 29.69 5.79
N VAL A 129 -8.04 28.53 5.17
CA VAL A 129 -9.01 27.42 5.10
C VAL A 129 -8.72 26.42 6.21
N THR A 130 -9.76 26.06 6.96
CA THR A 130 -9.71 24.98 7.94
C THR A 130 -10.34 23.72 7.35
N VAL A 131 -9.58 22.64 7.31
CA VAL A 131 -10.05 21.31 6.93
C VAL A 131 -10.12 20.43 8.16
N THR A 132 -11.26 19.78 8.38
CA THR A 132 -11.47 18.91 9.55
C THR A 132 -12.27 17.66 9.22
N GLY A 133 -11.89 16.51 9.79
CA GLY A 133 -12.52 15.23 9.48
C GLY A 133 -12.14 14.70 8.09
N GLY A 134 -12.87 13.66 7.65
CA GLY A 134 -12.62 12.98 6.39
C GLY A 134 -11.58 11.87 6.50
N GLN A 135 -11.54 11.02 5.47
CA GLN A 135 -10.47 10.05 5.32
C GLN A 135 -9.15 10.77 5.03
N HIS A 136 -9.19 11.80 4.18
CA HIS A 136 -8.06 12.66 3.86
C HIS A 136 -8.46 14.14 4.00
N GLY A 137 -7.50 15.02 4.31
CA GLY A 137 -7.76 16.45 4.35
C GLY A 137 -7.84 17.06 2.95
N LEU A 138 -6.69 17.21 2.31
CA LEU A 138 -6.57 17.74 0.94
C LEU A 138 -5.98 16.66 0.02
N VAL A 139 -6.59 16.44 -1.14
CA VAL A 139 -6.05 15.56 -2.19
C VAL A 139 -5.86 16.37 -3.47
N ILE A 140 -4.61 16.50 -3.91
CA ILE A 140 -4.20 17.29 -5.07
C ILE A 140 -3.57 16.35 -6.09
N SER A 141 -4.22 16.18 -7.23
CA SER A 141 -3.89 15.19 -8.26
C SER A 141 -3.74 15.87 -9.61
N ASP A 142 -2.55 15.84 -10.23
CA ASP A 142 -2.32 16.53 -11.52
C ASP A 142 -2.83 17.99 -11.51
N ALA A 143 -2.53 18.71 -10.44
CA ALA A 143 -3.06 20.04 -10.16
C ALA A 143 -2.01 20.91 -9.46
N GLY A 144 -2.19 22.22 -9.55
CA GLY A 144 -1.29 23.21 -8.94
C GLY A 144 -2.04 24.27 -8.14
N GLY A 145 -1.35 25.37 -7.83
CA GLY A 145 -1.91 26.51 -7.09
C GLY A 145 -1.22 26.77 -5.77
N THR A 146 -1.85 27.55 -4.89
CA THR A 146 -1.26 28.02 -3.63
C THR A 146 -2.15 27.69 -2.44
N ILE A 147 -1.60 27.06 -1.41
CA ILE A 147 -2.29 26.78 -0.14
C ILE A 147 -1.51 27.51 0.94
N GLU A 148 -2.14 28.49 1.57
CA GLU A 148 -1.48 29.39 2.50
C GLU A 148 -2.28 29.60 3.78
N GLN A 149 -1.61 29.57 4.94
CA GLN A 149 -2.26 29.83 6.23
C GLN A 149 -3.46 28.91 6.48
N CYS A 150 -3.42 27.70 5.94
CA CYS A 150 -4.46 26.70 6.12
C CYS A 150 -4.14 25.77 7.29
N GLU A 151 -5.18 25.28 7.94
CA GLU A 151 -5.10 24.31 9.03
C GLU A 151 -5.82 23.03 8.59
N ILE A 152 -5.09 21.91 8.56
CA ILE A 152 -5.63 20.59 8.26
C ILE A 152 -5.53 19.79 9.56
N ARG A 153 -6.67 19.33 10.07
CA ARG A 153 -6.74 18.72 11.39
C ARG A 153 -7.74 17.59 11.51
N ASP A 154 -7.47 16.67 12.44
CA ASP A 154 -8.42 15.64 12.86
C ASP A 154 -8.90 14.78 11.67
N VAL A 155 -7.97 14.35 10.81
CA VAL A 155 -8.26 13.51 9.63
C VAL A 155 -7.91 12.05 9.92
N ALA A 156 -8.64 11.10 9.32
CA ALA A 156 -8.49 9.68 9.66
C ALA A 156 -7.19 9.05 9.13
N GLU A 157 -6.68 9.51 7.98
CA GLU A 157 -5.45 9.02 7.37
C GLU A 157 -4.49 10.19 7.08
N ASP A 158 -4.21 10.48 5.81
CA ASP A 158 -3.26 11.52 5.40
C ASP A 158 -3.86 12.92 5.46
N GLY A 159 -3.10 13.86 6.03
CA GLY A 159 -3.45 15.30 6.04
C GLY A 159 -3.55 15.88 4.65
N ILE A 160 -2.44 15.87 3.91
CA ILE A 160 -2.37 16.39 2.55
C ILE A 160 -1.70 15.37 1.63
N ILE A 161 -2.39 15.01 0.56
CA ILE A 161 -1.90 14.13 -0.49
C ILE A 161 -1.60 14.96 -1.75
N ILE A 162 -0.40 14.82 -2.29
CA ILE A 162 0.05 15.46 -3.54
C ILE A 162 0.55 14.36 -4.47
N ARG A 163 -0.16 14.17 -5.60
CA ARG A 163 0.04 13.02 -6.49
C ARG A 163 -0.06 13.36 -7.97
N LEU A 164 0.29 12.38 -8.79
CA LEU A 164 0.12 12.42 -10.25
C LEU A 164 0.76 13.67 -10.88
N GLY A 165 2.01 13.96 -10.53
CA GLY A 165 2.72 15.11 -11.10
C GLY A 165 2.31 16.49 -10.57
N ALA A 166 1.41 16.56 -9.58
CA ALA A 166 0.98 17.82 -8.97
C ALA A 166 2.16 18.67 -8.43
N ASP A 167 2.06 19.99 -8.60
CA ASP A 167 3.09 20.98 -8.30
C ASP A 167 2.61 22.20 -7.46
N PRO A 168 1.80 22.01 -6.40
CA PRO A 168 1.31 23.14 -5.60
C PRO A 168 2.42 23.78 -4.76
N THR A 169 2.22 25.05 -4.38
CA THR A 169 2.98 25.73 -3.33
C THR A 169 2.17 25.73 -2.04
N ILE A 170 2.69 25.14 -0.97
CA ILE A 170 2.06 25.03 0.34
C ILE A 170 2.93 25.79 1.34
N ARG A 171 2.38 26.83 1.97
CA ARG A 171 3.17 27.71 2.85
C ARG A 171 2.46 28.17 4.10
N ASN A 172 3.18 28.24 5.22
CA ASN A 172 2.62 28.68 6.50
C ASN A 172 1.38 27.86 6.93
N CYS A 173 1.33 26.57 6.57
CA CYS A 173 0.19 25.70 6.88
C CYS A 173 0.50 24.85 8.11
N THR A 174 -0.55 24.47 8.83
CA THR A 174 -0.48 23.53 9.95
C THR A 174 -1.19 22.24 9.57
N VAL A 175 -0.54 21.09 9.76
CA VAL A 175 -1.14 19.76 9.64
C VAL A 175 -0.99 19.06 10.99
N VAL A 176 -2.11 18.77 11.65
CA VAL A 176 -2.11 18.21 13.01
C VAL A 176 -3.13 17.08 13.14
N ASN A 177 -2.88 16.10 14.00
CA ASN A 177 -3.81 14.99 14.26
C ASN A 177 -4.25 14.26 12.97
N SER A 178 -3.27 13.86 12.15
CA SER A 178 -3.52 13.00 10.98
C SER A 178 -3.31 11.55 11.37
N GLY A 179 -4.30 10.68 11.16
CA GLY A 179 -4.23 9.29 11.61
C GLY A 179 -3.20 8.43 10.89
N PHE A 180 -2.64 8.92 9.78
CA PHE A 180 -1.47 8.32 9.13
C PHE A 180 -0.33 9.32 8.92
N ARG A 181 -0.14 9.91 7.73
CA ARG A 181 0.96 10.87 7.49
C ARG A 181 0.46 12.31 7.50
N GLY A 182 1.36 13.25 7.76
CA GLY A 182 1.02 14.67 7.62
C GLY A 182 0.89 15.06 6.15
N MET A 183 1.94 14.84 5.37
CA MET A 183 1.99 15.11 3.95
C MET A 183 2.55 13.93 3.17
N TYR A 184 1.83 13.47 2.16
CA TYR A 184 2.26 12.40 1.28
C TYR A 184 2.45 12.91 -0.16
N VAL A 185 3.72 12.97 -0.58
CA VAL A 185 4.16 13.40 -1.91
C VAL A 185 4.54 12.17 -2.72
N TYR A 186 3.73 11.74 -3.67
CA TYR A 186 3.98 10.52 -4.44
C TYR A 186 3.58 10.64 -5.90
N GLN A 187 3.88 9.61 -6.72
CA GLN A 187 3.57 9.57 -8.15
C GLN A 187 4.09 10.80 -8.92
N ALA A 188 5.42 11.00 -8.89
CA ALA A 188 6.13 12.05 -9.63
C ALA A 188 5.76 13.50 -9.27
N ALA A 189 5.16 13.73 -8.10
CA ALA A 189 4.79 15.06 -7.63
C ALA A 189 6.02 15.96 -7.34
N ARG A 190 5.86 17.27 -7.54
CA ARG A 190 6.92 18.29 -7.39
C ARG A 190 6.45 19.55 -6.64
N PRO A 191 5.87 19.42 -5.43
CA PRO A 191 5.40 20.58 -4.68
C PRO A 191 6.55 21.40 -4.10
N THR A 192 6.23 22.65 -3.76
CA THR A 192 7.05 23.49 -2.87
C THR A 192 6.35 23.60 -1.52
N ILE A 193 7.02 23.21 -0.44
CA ILE A 193 6.48 23.15 0.91
C ILE A 193 7.36 24.04 1.80
N GLU A 194 6.82 25.14 2.30
CA GLU A 194 7.58 26.18 2.99
C GLU A 194 6.97 26.56 4.34
N ARG A 195 7.79 26.53 5.41
CA ARG A 195 7.36 27.04 6.74
C ARG A 195 6.06 26.38 7.23
N CYS A 196 5.91 25.10 6.99
CA CYS A 196 4.77 24.32 7.48
C CYS A 196 5.09 23.67 8.82
N ASP A 197 4.08 23.58 9.68
CA ASP A 197 4.10 22.86 10.95
C ASP A 197 3.34 21.54 10.78
N ILE A 198 4.01 20.41 10.99
CA ILE A 198 3.42 19.08 10.88
C ILE A 198 3.63 18.36 12.20
N SER A 199 2.54 17.96 12.85
CA SER A 199 2.62 17.29 14.14
C SER A 199 1.49 16.31 14.45
N ALA A 200 1.71 15.48 15.47
CA ALA A 200 0.73 14.49 15.93
C ALA A 200 0.19 13.60 14.79
N THR A 201 1.09 13.06 13.97
CA THR A 201 0.75 12.12 12.89
C THR A 201 0.76 10.68 13.42
N GLY A 202 0.07 9.76 12.72
CA GLY A 202 0.08 8.33 13.03
C GLY A 202 1.36 7.59 12.61
N ASP A 203 2.10 8.13 11.63
CA ASP A 203 3.38 7.61 11.15
C ASP A 203 4.38 8.77 10.90
N ALA A 204 4.89 8.93 9.67
CA ALA A 204 5.83 9.96 9.30
C ALA A 204 5.16 11.33 9.08
N GLY A 205 5.92 12.41 9.28
CA GLY A 205 5.42 13.76 9.04
C GLY A 205 5.25 14.05 7.54
N ILE A 206 6.35 14.00 6.80
CA ILE A 206 6.37 14.19 5.34
C ILE A 206 7.00 12.97 4.68
N VAL A 207 6.28 12.33 3.75
CA VAL A 207 6.77 11.18 2.99
C VAL A 207 6.86 11.53 1.50
N VAL A 208 7.98 11.17 0.88
CA VAL A 208 8.26 11.39 -0.55
C VAL A 208 8.51 10.05 -1.23
N ALA A 209 7.60 9.60 -2.09
CA ALA A 209 7.66 8.29 -2.73
C ALA A 209 7.49 8.35 -4.26
N LEU A 210 7.75 7.23 -4.93
CA LEU A 210 7.47 6.98 -6.35
C LEU A 210 7.94 8.12 -7.29
N GLN A 211 9.26 8.32 -7.37
CA GLN A 211 9.91 9.26 -8.30
C GLN A 211 9.52 10.74 -8.10
N SER A 212 9.09 11.12 -6.90
CA SER A 212 8.73 12.49 -6.57
C SER A 212 9.95 13.35 -6.23
N GLY A 213 9.83 14.67 -6.40
CA GLY A 213 10.92 15.61 -6.19
C GLY A 213 10.45 16.95 -5.63
N PRO A 214 10.11 17.02 -4.33
CA PRO A 214 9.65 18.25 -3.68
C PRO A 214 10.80 19.21 -3.33
N THR A 215 10.45 20.47 -3.09
CA THR A 215 11.29 21.43 -2.38
C THR A 215 10.67 21.67 -1.00
N ILE A 216 11.36 21.25 0.06
CA ILE A 216 10.88 21.34 1.46
C ILE A 216 11.81 22.30 2.20
N VAL A 217 11.28 23.44 2.66
CA VAL A 217 12.07 24.53 3.21
C VAL A 217 11.48 25.01 4.54
N ASP A 218 12.32 25.11 5.57
CA ASP A 218 11.97 25.68 6.88
C ASP A 218 10.74 25.05 7.55
N CYS A 219 10.44 23.79 7.23
CA CYS A 219 9.34 23.05 7.85
C CYS A 219 9.75 22.51 9.22
N TRP A 220 8.80 22.50 10.15
CA TRP A 220 8.95 21.88 11.46
C TRP A 220 8.07 20.64 11.54
N VAL A 221 8.69 19.48 11.71
CA VAL A 221 7.99 18.22 11.92
C VAL A 221 8.24 17.76 13.35
N HIS A 222 7.18 17.53 14.12
CA HIS A 222 7.38 17.12 15.50
C HIS A 222 6.25 16.28 16.11
N ASP A 223 6.54 15.59 17.20
CA ASP A 223 5.58 14.70 17.88
C ASP A 223 4.97 13.66 16.93
N THR A 224 5.80 13.05 16.09
CA THR A 224 5.42 11.99 15.14
C THR A 224 6.12 10.68 15.51
N PRO A 225 5.44 9.52 15.56
CA PRO A 225 6.08 8.25 15.89
C PRO A 225 7.04 7.76 14.80
N GLY A 226 6.79 8.13 13.54
CA GLY A 226 7.64 7.81 12.39
C GLY A 226 8.76 8.82 12.15
N VAL A 227 9.47 8.65 11.03
CA VAL A 227 10.50 9.58 10.58
C VAL A 227 9.86 10.94 10.29
N GLY A 228 10.52 12.04 10.65
CA GLY A 228 9.98 13.37 10.41
C GLY A 228 9.82 13.66 8.92
N ILE A 229 10.90 13.51 8.15
CA ILE A 229 10.90 13.63 6.68
C ILE A 229 11.54 12.39 6.08
N ASP A 230 10.77 11.62 5.33
CA ASP A 230 11.20 10.38 4.73
C ASP A 230 11.18 10.46 3.20
N VAL A 231 12.32 10.20 2.57
CA VAL A 231 12.46 10.24 1.12
C VAL A 231 12.85 8.86 0.58
N GLY A 232 11.93 8.25 -0.16
CA GLY A 232 12.04 6.91 -0.73
C GLY A 232 13.02 6.80 -1.90
N ARG A 233 13.33 5.56 -2.28
CA ARG A 233 14.31 5.25 -3.34
C ARG A 233 13.89 5.87 -4.67
N GLY A 234 14.84 6.45 -5.39
CA GLY A 234 14.61 7.07 -6.70
C GLY A 234 13.86 8.41 -6.65
N CYS A 235 13.51 8.92 -5.46
CA CYS A 235 13.03 10.28 -5.30
C CYS A 235 14.19 11.29 -5.33
N GLY A 236 13.86 12.56 -5.59
CA GLY A 236 14.83 13.66 -5.62
C GLY A 236 14.34 14.88 -4.83
N GLY A 237 14.83 16.06 -5.19
CA GLY A 237 14.39 17.33 -4.60
C GLY A 237 15.36 17.92 -3.59
N VAL A 238 14.86 18.83 -2.76
CA VAL A 238 15.64 19.59 -1.78
C VAL A 238 14.94 19.56 -0.43
N VAL A 239 15.70 19.34 0.64
CA VAL A 239 15.28 19.56 2.02
C VAL A 239 16.24 20.56 2.64
N GLU A 240 15.74 21.74 3.02
CA GLU A 240 16.55 22.87 3.46
C GLU A 240 15.98 23.48 4.75
N GLY A 241 16.79 23.63 5.79
CA GLY A 241 16.35 24.30 7.02
C GLY A 241 15.25 23.59 7.82
N CYS A 242 14.93 22.34 7.48
CA CYS A 242 13.89 21.59 8.18
C CYS A 242 14.34 21.12 9.56
N ARG A 243 13.42 21.21 10.52
CA ARG A 243 13.64 20.81 11.91
C ARG A 243 12.76 19.62 12.24
N THR A 244 13.34 18.61 12.88
CA THR A 244 12.62 17.42 13.35
C THR A 244 12.79 17.28 14.86
N GLU A 245 11.69 17.14 15.60
CA GLU A 245 11.71 17.00 17.06
C GLU A 245 10.78 15.88 17.53
N GLN A 246 11.22 15.05 18.47
CA GLN A 246 10.39 13.95 18.99
C GLN A 246 9.87 13.03 17.86
N THR A 247 10.69 12.82 16.83
CA THR A 247 10.45 11.89 15.72
C THR A 247 11.32 10.64 15.83
N ALA A 248 11.00 9.59 15.06
CA ALA A 248 11.92 8.46 14.89
C ALA A 248 13.27 8.93 14.34
N GLN A 249 14.31 8.15 14.63
CA GLN A 249 15.68 8.44 14.18
C GLN A 249 16.04 7.56 12.98
N PRO A 250 16.69 8.13 11.94
CA PRO A 250 17.04 9.55 11.80
C PRO A 250 15.79 10.42 11.56
N GLY A 251 15.80 11.66 12.05
CA GLY A 251 14.65 12.57 11.88
C GLY A 251 14.39 12.93 10.42
N VAL A 252 15.43 12.97 9.59
CA VAL A 252 15.33 13.02 8.12
C VAL A 252 15.99 11.77 7.55
N ARG A 253 15.23 10.93 6.85
CA ARG A 253 15.72 9.72 6.20
C ARG A 253 15.73 9.91 4.69
N ILE A 254 16.89 9.71 4.08
CA ILE A 254 17.04 9.68 2.62
C ILE A 254 17.42 8.24 2.24
N ALA A 255 16.55 7.55 1.51
CA ALA A 255 16.77 6.18 1.11
C ALA A 255 17.92 6.09 0.08
N GLU A 256 18.58 4.94 0.07
CA GLU A 256 19.64 4.65 -0.89
C GLU A 256 19.12 4.76 -2.34
N GLY A 257 19.84 5.52 -3.18
CA GLY A 257 19.42 5.77 -4.57
C GLY A 257 18.46 6.96 -4.74
N ALA A 258 18.09 7.64 -3.66
CA ALA A 258 17.50 8.98 -3.77
C ALA A 258 18.57 10.02 -4.12
N THR A 259 18.18 11.04 -4.88
CA THR A 259 19.06 12.14 -5.34
C THR A 259 18.84 13.45 -4.58
N THR A 260 18.10 13.38 -3.47
CA THR A 260 17.70 14.54 -2.67
C THR A 260 18.89 15.23 -2.03
N VAL A 261 18.93 16.55 -2.13
CA VAL A 261 19.97 17.38 -1.53
C VAL A 261 19.50 17.88 -0.17
N LEU A 262 20.26 17.57 0.88
CA LEU A 262 20.08 18.13 2.22
C LEU A 262 20.91 19.42 2.37
N ARG A 263 20.29 20.49 2.86
CA ARG A 263 20.94 21.77 3.17
C ARG A 263 20.59 22.21 4.58
N GLU A 264 21.58 22.70 5.32
CA GLU A 264 21.33 23.34 6.61
C GLU A 264 20.76 24.76 6.38
N GLY A 265 19.72 25.12 7.13
CA GLY A 265 19.13 26.47 7.09
C GLY A 265 19.84 27.43 8.05
N GLU A 266 19.65 28.73 7.84
CA GLU A 266 20.18 29.75 8.76
C GLU A 266 19.49 29.65 10.14
N PRO A 267 20.22 29.76 11.27
CA PRO A 267 19.65 29.63 12.60
C PRO A 267 18.76 30.85 12.94
N GLY A 268 17.48 30.81 12.61
CA GLY A 268 16.57 31.97 12.85
C GLY A 268 15.05 31.76 12.79
N GLY A 269 14.52 30.62 12.35
CA GLY A 269 13.06 30.40 12.23
C GLY A 269 12.38 30.02 13.56
N GLY A 270 11.56 30.92 14.11
CA GLY A 270 10.86 30.71 15.39
C GLY A 270 9.81 29.60 15.37
N ARG A 271 9.61 28.95 16.52
CA ARG A 271 8.65 27.85 16.78
C ARG A 271 7.19 28.27 16.54
N PRO A 272 6.43 27.58 15.67
CA PRO A 272 4.98 27.52 15.76
C PRO A 272 4.53 26.61 16.93
N LYS A 273 3.22 26.48 17.19
CA LYS A 273 2.67 25.90 18.44
C LYS A 273 1.74 24.73 18.10
N ALA A 274 2.01 23.54 18.62
CA ALA A 274 1.06 22.43 18.58
C ALA A 274 0.89 21.73 19.93
N GLY A 275 -0.35 21.28 20.16
CA GLY A 275 -0.84 20.56 21.33
C GLY A 275 -1.24 19.15 20.95
N VAL A 276 -1.04 18.23 21.90
CA VAL A 276 -0.95 16.77 21.76
C VAL A 276 -2.28 16.09 22.12
N SER A 277 -2.70 15.04 21.41
CA SER A 277 -3.23 13.78 22.03
C SER A 277 -3.48 12.64 21.03
N SER A 278 -3.20 11.43 21.51
CA SER A 278 -3.07 10.10 20.89
C SER A 278 -4.36 9.34 20.53
N GLY A 279 -4.30 8.47 19.50
CA GLY A 279 -5.21 7.32 19.32
C GLY A 279 -5.09 6.56 17.98
N SER A 280 -4.81 5.25 18.05
CA SER A 280 -4.77 4.22 16.97
C SER A 280 -6.18 3.86 16.42
N SER A 281 -6.49 3.32 15.23
CA SER A 281 -5.84 2.35 14.31
C SER A 281 -6.70 2.06 13.04
N VAL A 282 -6.05 1.50 12.01
CA VAL A 282 -6.49 0.61 10.89
C VAL A 282 -7.19 1.21 9.64
N GLY A 283 -6.37 1.48 8.63
CA GLY A 283 -6.64 1.58 7.18
C GLY A 283 -5.29 1.31 6.46
N GLN A 284 -5.31 0.74 5.25
CA GLN A 284 -4.16 0.20 4.47
C GLN A 284 -2.75 0.52 5.00
N ASP A 285 -2.07 -0.52 5.49
CA ASP A 285 -0.77 -0.40 6.12
C ASP A 285 0.33 -0.36 5.05
N GLU A 286 0.48 0.78 4.36
CA GLU A 286 1.52 0.96 3.34
C GLU A 286 2.93 0.72 3.92
N GLN A 287 3.14 1.00 5.21
CA GLN A 287 4.38 0.66 5.91
C GLN A 287 4.58 -0.86 5.96
N LYS A 288 3.52 -1.63 6.23
CA LYS A 288 3.54 -3.09 6.16
C LYS A 288 3.71 -3.61 4.75
N VAL A 289 3.12 -2.97 3.74
CA VAL A 289 3.34 -3.35 2.33
C VAL A 289 4.82 -3.20 1.97
N ASP A 290 5.44 -2.07 2.30
CA ASP A 290 6.86 -1.82 2.06
C ASP A 290 7.75 -2.77 2.88
N GLU A 291 7.39 -3.07 4.13
CA GLU A 291 8.10 -4.04 4.96
C GLU A 291 8.06 -5.44 4.34
N LEU A 292 6.88 -5.90 3.88
CA LEU A 292 6.70 -7.21 3.27
C LEU A 292 7.37 -7.31 1.90
N LEU A 293 7.36 -6.24 1.11
CA LEU A 293 8.15 -6.14 -0.13
C LEU A 293 9.65 -6.19 0.17
N GLY A 294 10.10 -5.53 1.23
CA GLY A 294 11.48 -5.63 1.73
C GLY A 294 11.84 -7.05 2.19
N GLU A 295 10.93 -7.76 2.84
CA GLU A 295 11.12 -9.16 3.23
C GLU A 295 11.25 -10.05 1.98
N LEU A 296 10.40 -9.85 0.96
CA LEU A 296 10.49 -10.53 -0.33
C LEU A 296 11.84 -10.26 -1.01
N ASP A 297 12.30 -9.01 -0.99
CA ASP A 297 13.60 -8.61 -1.57
C ASP A 297 14.80 -9.22 -0.85
N SER A 298 14.67 -9.41 0.46
CA SER A 298 15.68 -10.11 1.25
C SER A 298 15.78 -11.61 0.92
N MET A 299 14.80 -12.20 0.23
CA MET A 299 14.88 -13.60 -0.19
C MET A 299 15.97 -13.76 -1.26
N ILE A 300 16.80 -14.78 -1.09
CA ILE A 300 17.93 -15.06 -1.99
C ILE A 300 17.36 -15.48 -3.34
N GLY A 301 17.84 -14.87 -4.44
CA GLY A 301 17.40 -15.20 -5.80
C GLY A 301 15.95 -14.83 -6.10
N LEU A 302 15.27 -15.66 -6.91
CA LEU A 302 13.84 -15.51 -7.26
C LEU A 302 13.47 -14.24 -8.04
N GLU A 303 14.39 -13.68 -8.84
CA GLU A 303 14.17 -12.40 -9.54
C GLU A 303 12.89 -12.39 -10.41
N GLY A 304 12.61 -13.47 -11.14
CA GLY A 304 11.38 -13.60 -11.93
C GLY A 304 10.12 -13.58 -11.05
N VAL A 305 10.12 -14.32 -9.95
CA VAL A 305 9.01 -14.36 -8.98
C VAL A 305 8.82 -13.00 -8.31
N LYS A 306 9.90 -12.33 -7.91
CA LYS A 306 9.87 -11.00 -7.30
C LYS A 306 9.28 -9.96 -8.24
N ALA A 307 9.69 -9.98 -9.52
CA ALA A 307 9.16 -9.08 -10.53
C ALA A 307 7.66 -9.32 -10.76
N GLU A 308 7.23 -10.58 -10.81
CA GLU A 308 5.83 -10.92 -11.04
C GLU A 308 4.93 -10.54 -9.86
N VAL A 309 5.38 -10.79 -8.62
CA VAL A 309 4.66 -10.36 -7.42
C VAL A 309 4.51 -8.84 -7.38
N ARG A 310 5.55 -8.07 -7.74
CA ARG A 310 5.45 -6.61 -7.86
C ARG A 310 4.42 -6.19 -8.90
N SER A 311 4.47 -6.78 -10.09
CA SER A 311 3.51 -6.48 -11.15
C SER A 311 2.07 -6.73 -10.71
N LEU A 312 1.82 -7.79 -9.91
CA LEU A 312 0.49 -8.07 -9.36
C LEU A 312 0.05 -7.02 -8.33
N ILE A 313 0.97 -6.56 -7.47
CA ILE A 313 0.69 -5.51 -6.49
C ILE A 313 0.38 -4.19 -7.20
N ASP A 314 1.19 -3.81 -8.20
CA ASP A 314 0.98 -2.61 -9.00
C ASP A 314 -0.39 -2.63 -9.68
N GLU A 315 -0.78 -3.79 -10.25
CA GLU A 315 -2.09 -3.98 -10.86
C GLU A 315 -3.23 -3.83 -9.85
N ILE A 316 -3.09 -4.42 -8.65
CA ILE A 316 -4.07 -4.30 -7.57
C ILE A 316 -4.24 -2.84 -7.14
N GLN A 317 -3.14 -2.11 -6.93
CA GLN A 317 -3.17 -0.70 -6.54
C GLN A 317 -3.80 0.18 -7.61
N VAL A 318 -3.43 -0.03 -8.89
CA VAL A 318 -4.05 0.68 -10.02
C VAL A 318 -5.55 0.41 -10.08
N ASN A 319 -5.96 -0.82 -9.86
CA ASN A 319 -7.37 -1.20 -9.86
C ASN A 319 -8.13 -0.57 -8.69
N GLU A 320 -7.55 -0.48 -7.51
CA GLU A 320 -8.10 0.29 -6.39
C GLU A 320 -8.25 1.78 -6.73
N TRP A 321 -7.24 2.40 -7.37
CA TRP A 321 -7.37 3.79 -7.82
C TRP A 321 -8.48 3.97 -8.85
N ARG A 322 -8.68 2.99 -9.73
CA ARG A 322 -9.80 2.98 -10.68
C ARG A 322 -11.15 2.88 -9.95
N ARG A 323 -11.28 2.02 -8.94
CA ARG A 323 -12.50 1.93 -8.10
C ARG A 323 -12.78 3.24 -7.40
N GLY A 324 -11.78 3.83 -6.73
CA GLY A 324 -11.90 5.11 -6.04
C GLY A 324 -12.26 6.27 -6.97
N ALA A 325 -11.85 6.20 -8.24
CA ALA A 325 -12.22 7.17 -9.28
C ALA A 325 -13.59 6.89 -9.95
N GLY A 326 -14.33 5.87 -9.50
CA GLY A 326 -15.62 5.49 -10.09
C GLY A 326 -15.54 4.85 -11.48
N LEU A 327 -14.35 4.41 -11.89
CA LEU A 327 -14.12 3.75 -13.17
C LEU A 327 -14.42 2.25 -13.05
N SER A 328 -14.98 1.67 -14.11
CA SER A 328 -15.15 0.22 -14.18
C SER A 328 -13.79 -0.47 -14.18
N VAL A 329 -13.64 -1.41 -13.26
CA VAL A 329 -12.53 -2.34 -13.23
C VAL A 329 -13.06 -3.72 -13.56
N GLY A 330 -12.36 -4.42 -14.43
CA GLY A 330 -12.69 -5.81 -14.70
C GLY A 330 -12.54 -6.64 -13.43
N ALA A 331 -13.30 -7.73 -13.38
CA ALA A 331 -13.06 -8.82 -12.45
C ALA A 331 -11.60 -9.31 -12.49
N VAL A 332 -10.70 -8.93 -11.58
CA VAL A 332 -9.36 -9.55 -11.49
C VAL A 332 -9.41 -10.80 -10.61
N SER A 333 -8.83 -11.90 -11.08
CA SER A 333 -8.65 -13.11 -10.28
C SER A 333 -7.33 -13.03 -9.53
N HIS A 334 -7.35 -13.29 -8.22
CA HIS A 334 -6.14 -13.33 -7.38
C HIS A 334 -5.52 -14.73 -7.29
N HIS A 335 -5.98 -15.67 -8.13
CA HIS A 335 -5.55 -17.06 -8.09
C HIS A 335 -4.25 -17.27 -8.88
N LEU A 336 -3.29 -17.98 -8.28
CA LEU A 336 -1.94 -18.16 -8.83
C LEU A 336 -1.54 -19.63 -8.91
N ILE A 337 -0.66 -19.95 -9.86
CA ILE A 337 -0.01 -21.26 -10.00
C ILE A 337 1.46 -21.10 -9.68
N PHE A 338 1.98 -21.85 -8.71
CA PHE A 338 3.39 -21.88 -8.35
C PHE A 338 4.03 -23.18 -8.87
N THR A 339 4.94 -23.06 -9.82
CA THR A 339 5.66 -24.20 -10.41
C THR A 339 7.12 -24.20 -10.00
N GLY A 340 7.74 -25.36 -9.85
CA GLY A 340 9.19 -25.49 -9.68
C GLY A 340 9.60 -26.62 -8.76
N ALA A 341 10.91 -26.85 -8.67
CA ALA A 341 11.53 -27.92 -7.88
C ALA A 341 11.27 -27.78 -6.36
N PRO A 342 11.44 -28.84 -5.55
CA PRO A 342 11.23 -28.74 -4.11
C PRO A 342 12.29 -27.84 -3.46
N GLY A 343 11.90 -27.10 -2.42
CA GLY A 343 12.85 -26.24 -1.68
C GLY A 343 13.23 -24.92 -2.37
N THR A 344 12.49 -24.49 -3.40
CA THR A 344 12.72 -23.20 -4.09
C THR A 344 12.06 -21.99 -3.41
N GLY A 345 11.20 -22.19 -2.40
CA GLY A 345 10.59 -21.10 -1.63
C GLY A 345 9.10 -20.83 -1.89
N LYS A 346 8.42 -21.69 -2.67
CA LYS A 346 6.98 -21.58 -3.00
C LYS A 346 6.08 -21.24 -1.80
N THR A 347 6.09 -22.07 -0.75
CA THR A 347 5.25 -21.88 0.44
C THR A 347 5.56 -20.58 1.19
N THR A 348 6.85 -20.19 1.22
CA THR A 348 7.29 -18.94 1.86
C THR A 348 6.74 -17.72 1.12
N VAL A 349 6.90 -17.68 -0.21
CA VAL A 349 6.35 -16.59 -1.04
C VAL A 349 4.83 -16.56 -0.98
N ALA A 350 4.15 -17.71 -0.94
CA ALA A 350 2.70 -17.78 -0.86
C ALA A 350 2.16 -17.16 0.43
N ARG A 351 2.83 -17.41 1.56
CA ARG A 351 2.49 -16.81 2.85
C ARG A 351 2.68 -15.29 2.83
N LEU A 352 3.79 -14.83 2.26
CA LEU A 352 4.10 -13.41 2.15
C LEU A 352 3.13 -12.68 1.21
N TYR A 353 2.75 -13.31 0.10
CA TYR A 353 1.71 -12.80 -0.81
C TYR A 353 0.35 -12.63 -0.10
N GLY A 354 -0.04 -13.59 0.76
CA GLY A 354 -1.26 -13.45 1.56
C GLY A 354 -1.23 -12.27 2.54
N GLN A 355 -0.06 -12.00 3.15
CA GLN A 355 0.13 -10.85 4.02
C GLN A 355 0.10 -9.54 3.23
N LEU A 356 0.64 -9.51 2.01
CA LEU A 356 0.57 -8.36 1.11
C LEU A 356 -0.87 -8.04 0.74
N LEU A 357 -1.66 -9.05 0.33
CA LEU A 357 -3.07 -8.85 0.01
C LEU A 357 -3.88 -8.31 1.21
N LYS A 358 -3.51 -8.71 2.43
CA LYS A 358 -4.09 -8.14 3.66
C LYS A 358 -3.70 -6.69 3.87
N ALA A 359 -2.42 -6.37 3.77
CA ALA A 359 -1.92 -5.02 3.95
C ALA A 359 -2.52 -4.03 2.92
N LEU A 360 -2.74 -4.52 1.69
CA LEU A 360 -3.43 -3.79 0.61
C LEU A 360 -4.96 -3.73 0.77
N GLY A 361 -5.53 -4.36 1.80
CA GLY A 361 -6.97 -4.36 2.05
C GLY A 361 -7.79 -5.21 1.07
N VAL A 362 -7.15 -6.03 0.24
CA VAL A 362 -7.83 -6.94 -0.70
C VAL A 362 -8.47 -8.11 0.04
N LEU A 363 -7.75 -8.67 1.03
CA LEU A 363 -8.22 -9.80 1.83
C LEU A 363 -8.27 -9.40 3.31
N PRO A 364 -9.43 -9.41 3.98
CA PRO A 364 -9.59 -8.84 5.31
C PRO A 364 -8.72 -9.50 6.40
N ASN A 365 -8.46 -10.81 6.29
CA ASN A 365 -7.78 -11.58 7.36
C ASN A 365 -6.33 -11.91 7.01
N GLY A 366 -6.03 -12.17 5.73
CA GLY A 366 -4.71 -12.61 5.26
C GLY A 366 -4.27 -13.97 5.82
N GLU A 367 -5.21 -14.75 6.37
CA GLU A 367 -4.91 -16.06 6.95
C GLU A 367 -4.40 -17.02 5.88
N PHE A 368 -3.35 -17.77 6.20
CA PHE A 368 -2.72 -18.71 5.29
C PHE A 368 -3.08 -20.14 5.67
N ARG A 369 -3.86 -20.82 4.81
CA ARG A 369 -4.29 -22.22 4.99
C ARG A 369 -3.55 -23.11 3.99
N GLU A 370 -2.66 -23.95 4.50
CA GLU A 370 -1.93 -24.94 3.69
C GLU A 370 -2.63 -26.30 3.75
N VAL A 371 -2.88 -26.90 2.58
CA VAL A 371 -3.62 -28.16 2.43
C VAL A 371 -2.99 -29.04 1.36
N ALA A 372 -3.21 -30.34 1.45
CA ALA A 372 -2.82 -31.32 0.44
C ALA A 372 -4.01 -32.18 0.00
N ARG A 373 -3.82 -33.08 -0.98
CA ARG A 373 -4.87 -33.99 -1.48
C ARG A 373 -5.66 -34.69 -0.37
N ARG A 374 -4.98 -35.16 0.68
CA ARG A 374 -5.61 -35.87 1.80
C ARG A 374 -6.63 -35.02 2.58
N ASP A 375 -6.48 -33.69 2.53
CA ASP A 375 -7.30 -32.75 3.27
C ASP A 375 -8.55 -32.38 2.46
N LEU A 376 -8.49 -32.46 1.13
CA LEU A 376 -9.61 -32.13 0.23
C LEU A 376 -10.45 -33.37 -0.13
N VAL A 377 -9.80 -34.52 -0.32
CA VAL A 377 -10.47 -35.73 -0.81
C VAL A 377 -11.06 -36.56 0.34
N GLY A 378 -12.33 -36.96 0.20
CA GLY A 378 -13.06 -37.81 1.15
C GLY A 378 -12.71 -39.29 1.00
N GLN A 379 -13.06 -40.09 2.02
CA GLN A 379 -12.88 -41.56 1.98
C GLN A 379 -14.10 -42.29 1.41
N TYR A 380 -15.24 -41.60 1.26
CA TYR A 380 -16.52 -42.15 0.84
C TYR A 380 -17.16 -41.27 -0.25
N ILE A 381 -18.02 -41.86 -1.09
CA ILE A 381 -18.72 -41.17 -2.18
C ILE A 381 -19.58 -40.03 -1.61
N GLY A 382 -19.50 -38.85 -2.22
CA GLY A 382 -20.25 -37.65 -1.82
C GLY A 382 -19.63 -36.84 -0.67
N HIS A 383 -18.64 -37.38 0.04
CA HIS A 383 -17.95 -36.66 1.11
C HIS A 383 -16.87 -35.69 0.60
N THR A 384 -16.39 -35.85 -0.63
CA THR A 384 -15.29 -35.04 -1.16
C THR A 384 -15.71 -33.60 -1.42
N ALA A 385 -16.89 -33.39 -2.02
CA ALA A 385 -17.43 -32.05 -2.23
C ALA A 385 -17.66 -31.30 -0.91
N GLU A 386 -18.23 -31.97 0.10
CA GLU A 386 -18.44 -31.38 1.44
C GLU A 386 -17.11 -31.00 2.11
N LYS A 387 -16.14 -31.92 2.08
CA LYS A 387 -14.83 -31.71 2.71
C LYS A 387 -14.05 -30.59 2.03
N THR A 388 -14.04 -30.57 0.70
CA THR A 388 -13.43 -29.51 -0.11
C THR A 388 -14.07 -28.16 0.19
N SER A 389 -15.40 -28.11 0.26
CA SER A 389 -16.15 -26.88 0.58
C SER A 389 -15.86 -26.38 2.00
N SER A 390 -15.79 -27.28 2.99
CA SER A 390 -15.45 -26.92 4.37
C SER A 390 -14.07 -26.26 4.43
N VAL A 391 -13.07 -26.90 3.83
CA VAL A 391 -11.68 -26.40 3.80
C VAL A 391 -11.58 -25.06 3.06
N PHE A 392 -12.32 -24.90 1.97
CA PHE A 392 -12.36 -23.64 1.23
C PHE A 392 -13.01 -22.52 2.04
N ASN A 393 -14.14 -22.79 2.69
CA ASN A 393 -14.85 -21.82 3.52
C ASN A 393 -14.02 -21.35 4.72
N GLU A 394 -13.21 -22.24 5.30
CA GLU A 394 -12.25 -21.91 6.35
C GLU A 394 -11.13 -20.96 5.86
N ALA A 395 -10.88 -20.89 4.55
CA ALA A 395 -9.87 -20.01 3.96
C ALA A 395 -10.43 -18.67 3.43
N LEU A 396 -11.74 -18.43 3.58
CA LEU A 396 -12.36 -17.16 3.17
C LEU A 396 -11.75 -15.97 3.93
N GLY A 397 -11.50 -14.90 3.19
CA GLY A 397 -10.78 -13.71 3.67
C GLY A 397 -9.25 -13.87 3.71
N GLY A 398 -8.72 -14.97 3.18
CA GLY A 398 -7.30 -15.32 3.21
C GLY A 398 -6.81 -16.08 1.96
N VAL A 399 -5.76 -16.87 2.14
CA VAL A 399 -5.09 -17.64 1.09
C VAL A 399 -5.27 -19.14 1.33
N LEU A 400 -5.79 -19.84 0.33
CA LEU A 400 -5.83 -21.30 0.28
C LEU A 400 -4.67 -21.81 -0.57
N PHE A 401 -3.65 -22.40 0.06
CA PHE A 401 -2.49 -22.97 -0.61
C PHE A 401 -2.61 -24.49 -0.70
N ILE A 402 -2.65 -25.02 -1.93
CA ILE A 402 -2.77 -26.45 -2.21
C ILE A 402 -1.41 -26.97 -2.70
N ASP A 403 -0.70 -27.69 -1.85
CA ASP A 403 0.59 -28.29 -2.21
C ASP A 403 0.41 -29.59 -3.00
N GLU A 404 1.32 -29.83 -3.95
CA GLU A 404 1.28 -30.92 -4.92
C GLU A 404 -0.10 -31.12 -5.57
N ALA A 405 -0.72 -30.03 -6.03
CA ALA A 405 -2.10 -30.01 -6.53
C ALA A 405 -2.36 -30.99 -7.69
N TYR A 406 -1.35 -31.27 -8.51
CA TYR A 406 -1.40 -32.29 -9.58
C TYR A 406 -1.77 -33.69 -9.08
N THR A 407 -1.59 -33.97 -7.79
CA THR A 407 -2.00 -35.25 -7.22
C THR A 407 -3.52 -35.42 -7.26
N LEU A 408 -4.31 -34.34 -7.36
CA LEU A 408 -5.77 -34.38 -7.48
C LEU A 408 -6.23 -34.97 -8.82
N SER A 409 -5.53 -34.70 -9.93
CA SER A 409 -5.91 -35.14 -11.28
C SER A 409 -5.37 -36.50 -11.71
N ARG A 410 -4.52 -37.15 -10.90
CA ARG A 410 -3.92 -38.47 -11.26
C ARG A 410 -4.99 -39.55 -11.39
N ALA A 411 -5.21 -40.04 -12.61
CA ALA A 411 -6.22 -41.03 -13.00
C ALA A 411 -5.87 -42.52 -12.66
N GLY A 412 -4.92 -42.77 -11.75
CA GLY A 412 -4.27 -44.09 -11.60
C GLY A 412 -4.68 -44.94 -10.39
N SER A 413 -5.61 -44.49 -9.56
CA SER A 413 -6.08 -45.24 -8.39
C SER A 413 -7.60 -45.40 -8.47
N THR A 414 -8.17 -46.43 -7.87
CA THR A 414 -9.62 -46.69 -7.73
C THR A 414 -10.43 -45.56 -7.05
N GLY A 415 -9.85 -44.36 -6.88
CA GLY A 415 -10.45 -43.11 -6.39
C GLY A 415 -10.12 -41.89 -7.28
N GLY A 416 -9.96 -42.08 -8.60
CA GLY A 416 -9.82 -40.99 -9.58
C GLY A 416 -11.02 -40.06 -9.59
N ASP A 417 -12.23 -40.61 -9.46
CA ASP A 417 -13.49 -39.85 -9.45
C ASP A 417 -13.57 -38.85 -8.29
N PHE A 418 -13.02 -39.19 -7.12
CA PHE A 418 -13.01 -38.30 -5.95
C PHE A 418 -12.05 -37.11 -6.13
N GLY A 419 -10.92 -37.32 -6.81
CA GLY A 419 -9.98 -36.23 -7.10
C GLY A 419 -10.58 -35.21 -8.06
N GLN A 420 -11.28 -35.70 -9.08
CA GLN A 420 -11.99 -34.86 -10.04
C GLN A 420 -13.16 -34.10 -9.37
N GLU A 421 -13.91 -34.76 -8.50
CA GLU A 421 -14.98 -34.13 -7.71
C GLU A 421 -14.46 -32.95 -6.86
N ALA A 422 -13.26 -33.08 -6.26
CA ALA A 422 -12.62 -31.99 -5.54
C ALA A 422 -12.24 -30.82 -6.47
N ILE A 423 -11.69 -31.11 -7.65
CA ILE A 423 -11.33 -30.10 -8.66
C ILE A 423 -12.57 -29.33 -9.11
N ASP A 424 -13.65 -30.03 -9.45
CA ASP A 424 -14.88 -29.41 -9.94
C ASP A 424 -15.53 -28.54 -8.85
N THR A 425 -15.48 -28.99 -7.60
CA THR A 425 -15.93 -28.22 -6.44
C THR A 425 -15.08 -26.95 -6.24
N LEU A 426 -13.74 -27.07 -6.31
CA LEU A 426 -12.83 -25.91 -6.21
C LEU A 426 -13.08 -24.88 -7.31
N VAL A 427 -13.20 -25.32 -8.57
CA VAL A 427 -13.45 -24.43 -9.72
C VAL A 427 -14.74 -23.65 -9.53
N LYS A 428 -15.81 -24.30 -9.04
CA LYS A 428 -17.08 -23.63 -8.73
C LYS A 428 -16.90 -22.59 -7.61
N LEU A 429 -16.28 -22.96 -6.50
CA LEU A 429 -16.11 -22.05 -5.36
C LEU A 429 -15.18 -20.87 -5.68
N MET A 430 -14.15 -21.08 -6.49
CA MET A 430 -13.28 -20.03 -7.01
C MET A 430 -14.04 -19.00 -7.85
N GLU A 431 -15.04 -19.42 -8.62
CA GLU A 431 -15.92 -18.50 -9.36
C GLU A 431 -16.83 -17.71 -8.41
N ASP A 432 -17.49 -18.42 -7.49
CA ASP A 432 -18.50 -17.84 -6.59
C ASP A 432 -17.86 -16.86 -5.57
N HIS A 433 -16.59 -17.06 -5.20
CA HIS A 433 -15.87 -16.31 -4.15
C HIS A 433 -14.58 -15.63 -4.63
N ARG A 434 -14.48 -15.32 -5.92
CA ARG A 434 -13.31 -14.71 -6.60
C ARG A 434 -12.61 -13.54 -5.88
N ASP A 435 -13.36 -12.69 -5.19
CA ASP A 435 -12.85 -11.47 -4.52
C ASP A 435 -12.66 -11.66 -3.00
N GLN A 436 -12.94 -12.86 -2.48
CA GLN A 436 -12.92 -13.16 -1.05
C GLN A 436 -11.81 -14.12 -0.66
N VAL A 437 -11.12 -14.74 -1.62
CA VAL A 437 -10.05 -15.71 -1.35
C VAL A 437 -9.03 -15.73 -2.49
N ALA A 438 -7.76 -15.90 -2.15
CA ALA A 438 -6.72 -16.21 -3.13
C ALA A 438 -6.36 -17.70 -3.06
N VAL A 439 -6.65 -18.45 -4.11
CA VAL A 439 -6.25 -19.85 -4.24
C VAL A 439 -4.90 -19.94 -4.94
N ILE A 440 -3.93 -20.59 -4.31
CA ILE A 440 -2.60 -20.83 -4.86
C ILE A 440 -2.40 -22.34 -4.97
N VAL A 441 -2.19 -22.84 -6.18
CA VAL A 441 -1.84 -24.26 -6.42
C VAL A 441 -0.34 -24.38 -6.67
N ALA A 442 0.31 -25.34 -6.01
CA ALA A 442 1.75 -25.55 -6.13
C ALA A 442 2.10 -26.97 -6.60
N GLY A 443 3.21 -27.09 -7.34
CA GLY A 443 3.74 -28.39 -7.74
C GLY A 443 4.96 -28.31 -8.65
N TYR A 444 5.37 -29.46 -9.19
CA TYR A 444 6.43 -29.56 -10.19
C TYR A 444 5.94 -29.08 -11.55
N THR A 445 6.85 -28.47 -12.32
CA THR A 445 6.49 -27.74 -13.55
C THR A 445 5.74 -28.60 -14.57
N ASN A 446 6.24 -29.80 -14.88
CA ASN A 446 5.61 -30.67 -15.89
C ASN A 446 4.26 -31.23 -15.40
N GLU A 447 4.19 -31.61 -14.13
CA GLU A 447 3.00 -32.17 -13.51
C GLU A 447 1.89 -31.14 -13.38
N MET A 448 2.23 -29.87 -13.13
CA MET A 448 1.27 -28.77 -13.10
C MET A 448 0.74 -28.45 -14.50
N ALA A 449 1.54 -28.56 -15.56
CA ALA A 449 1.04 -28.44 -16.92
C ALA A 449 -0.04 -29.50 -17.21
N ALA A 450 0.24 -30.77 -16.89
CA ALA A 450 -0.74 -31.85 -17.03
C ALA A 450 -1.99 -31.67 -16.14
N PHE A 451 -1.85 -31.06 -14.97
CA PHE A 451 -2.97 -30.74 -14.08
C PHE A 451 -3.90 -29.68 -14.67
N LEU A 452 -3.37 -28.65 -15.30
CA LEU A 452 -4.16 -27.60 -15.95
C LEU A 452 -4.89 -28.12 -17.20
N ASP A 453 -4.23 -29.00 -17.96
CA ASP A 453 -4.82 -29.64 -19.14
C ASP A 453 -5.96 -30.59 -18.77
N ALA A 454 -6.01 -31.09 -17.53
CA ALA A 454 -7.04 -32.01 -17.07
C ALA A 454 -8.42 -31.33 -16.93
N ASN A 455 -8.49 -30.01 -16.72
CA ASN A 455 -9.76 -29.29 -16.63
C ASN A 455 -9.62 -27.85 -17.16
N SER A 456 -10.29 -27.58 -18.29
CA SER A 456 -10.33 -26.25 -18.92
C SER A 456 -10.79 -25.11 -17.97
N GLY A 457 -11.61 -25.42 -16.97
CA GLY A 457 -12.06 -24.49 -15.94
C GLY A 457 -10.94 -23.99 -15.03
N LEU A 458 -9.92 -24.81 -14.77
CA LEU A 458 -8.73 -24.42 -14.00
C LEU A 458 -7.90 -23.41 -14.79
N ALA A 459 -7.57 -23.73 -16.05
CA ALA A 459 -6.77 -22.87 -16.91
C ALA A 459 -7.39 -21.47 -17.09
N SER A 460 -8.73 -21.38 -17.09
CA SER A 460 -9.43 -20.09 -17.20
C SER A 460 -9.44 -19.23 -15.93
N ARG A 461 -9.30 -19.85 -14.74
CA ARG A 461 -9.47 -19.16 -13.43
C ARG A 461 -8.15 -18.80 -12.77
N PHE A 462 -7.09 -19.53 -13.07
CA PHE A 462 -5.75 -19.17 -12.65
C PHE A 462 -5.21 -18.08 -13.58
N ALA A 463 -5.01 -16.88 -13.02
CA ALA A 463 -4.66 -15.70 -13.81
C ALA A 463 -3.21 -15.77 -14.32
N LYS A 464 -2.29 -16.30 -13.50
CA LYS A 464 -0.85 -16.30 -13.77
C LYS A 464 -0.14 -17.52 -13.19
N THR A 465 0.96 -17.88 -13.83
CA THR A 465 1.90 -18.91 -13.39
C THR A 465 3.22 -18.26 -13.00
N LEU A 466 3.69 -18.52 -11.77
CA LEU A 466 4.98 -18.11 -11.26
C LEU A 466 5.90 -19.34 -11.26
N GLU A 467 7.01 -19.24 -12.00
CA GLU A 467 8.03 -20.28 -12.08
C GLU A 467 9.16 -20.02 -11.09
N PHE A 468 9.39 -21.00 -10.21
CA PHE A 468 10.44 -20.99 -9.19
C PHE A 468 11.62 -21.82 -9.68
N GLU A 469 12.62 -21.13 -10.21
CA GLU A 469 13.85 -21.72 -10.73
C GLU A 469 14.73 -22.32 -9.61
N ASN A 470 15.61 -23.23 -10.01
CA ASN A 470 16.64 -23.76 -9.13
C ASN A 470 17.65 -22.69 -8.74
N TYR A 471 18.08 -22.69 -7.48
CA TYR A 471 19.15 -21.80 -7.02
C TYR A 471 20.48 -22.13 -7.70
N SER A 472 21.21 -21.10 -8.08
CA SER A 472 22.60 -21.20 -8.51
C SER A 472 23.50 -21.70 -7.36
N PRO A 473 24.68 -22.28 -7.66
CA PRO A 473 25.66 -22.65 -6.64
C PRO A 473 25.97 -21.51 -5.66
N GLU A 474 26.14 -20.30 -6.17
CA GLU A 474 26.42 -19.09 -5.38
C GLU A 474 25.28 -18.78 -4.40
N GLN A 475 24.04 -18.86 -4.87
CA GLN A 475 22.85 -18.68 -4.03
C GLN A 475 22.69 -19.79 -2.99
N LEU A 476 23.04 -21.04 -3.30
CA LEU A 476 23.02 -22.15 -2.34
C LEU A 476 24.05 -21.96 -1.23
N VAL A 477 25.25 -21.48 -1.57
CA VAL A 477 26.28 -21.10 -0.59
C VAL A 477 25.76 -19.98 0.32
N GLU A 478 25.10 -18.97 -0.26
CA GLU A 478 24.49 -17.88 0.50
C GLU A 478 23.39 -18.39 1.45
N ILE A 479 22.55 -19.32 1.00
CA ILE A 479 21.53 -19.99 1.82
C ILE A 479 22.17 -20.73 2.98
N VAL A 480 23.23 -21.53 2.75
CA VAL A 480 23.98 -22.21 3.82
C VAL A 480 24.53 -21.19 4.81
N GLY A 481 25.14 -20.10 4.34
CA GLY A 481 25.67 -19.04 5.18
C GLY A 481 24.60 -18.30 5.99
N ARG A 482 23.39 -18.11 5.45
CA ARG A 482 22.25 -17.50 6.16
C ARG A 482 21.71 -18.42 7.24
N ILE A 483 21.52 -19.71 6.95
CA ILE A 483 21.07 -20.70 7.96
C ILE A 483 22.12 -20.85 9.06
N ALA A 484 23.41 -20.95 8.69
CA ALA A 484 24.50 -21.06 9.65
C ALA A 484 24.55 -19.86 10.61
N ARG A 485 24.45 -18.62 10.08
CA ARG A 485 24.44 -17.40 10.90
C ARG A 485 23.25 -17.34 11.87
N ASN A 486 22.07 -17.76 11.42
CA ASN A 486 20.88 -17.82 12.29
C ASN A 486 21.02 -18.86 13.42
N ASP A 487 21.80 -19.91 13.19
CA ASP A 487 22.13 -20.96 14.18
C ASP A 487 23.42 -20.65 14.96
N ASP A 488 23.88 -19.39 14.98
CA ASP A 488 25.11 -18.90 15.64
C ASP A 488 26.45 -19.46 15.11
N TYR A 489 26.45 -20.14 13.95
CA TYR A 489 27.66 -20.64 13.31
C TYR A 489 28.33 -19.60 12.39
N VAL A 490 29.64 -19.71 12.28
CA VAL A 490 30.50 -18.94 11.39
C VAL A 490 31.24 -19.90 10.46
N LEU A 491 31.22 -19.61 9.16
CA LEU A 491 31.97 -20.35 8.16
C LEU A 491 33.40 -19.79 8.12
N LEU A 492 34.40 -20.62 8.38
CA LEU A 492 35.81 -20.20 8.33
C LEU A 492 36.28 -20.00 6.88
N ASP A 493 37.28 -19.14 6.68
CA ASP A 493 37.92 -18.90 5.38
C ASP A 493 38.29 -20.22 4.67
N GLY A 494 37.91 -20.32 3.40
CA GLY A 494 38.08 -21.52 2.56
C GLY A 494 36.92 -22.52 2.58
N LEU A 495 36.00 -22.46 3.56
CA LEU A 495 34.79 -23.29 3.55
C LEU A 495 33.79 -22.84 2.47
N THR A 496 33.67 -21.53 2.24
CA THR A 496 32.81 -20.95 1.20
C THR A 496 33.17 -21.46 -0.20
N ASP A 497 34.47 -21.50 -0.52
CA ASP A 497 34.96 -22.00 -1.81
C ASP A 497 34.69 -23.51 -1.98
N GLY A 498 34.89 -24.28 -0.90
CA GLY A 498 34.57 -25.71 -0.90
C GLY A 498 33.07 -26.00 -1.08
N LEU A 499 32.20 -25.18 -0.48
CA LEU A 499 30.76 -25.26 -0.68
C LEU A 499 30.38 -24.92 -2.12
N LEU A 500 31.01 -23.91 -2.71
CA LEU A 500 30.77 -23.51 -4.10
C LEU A 500 31.17 -24.62 -5.08
N GLU A 501 32.34 -25.22 -4.88
CA GLU A 501 32.80 -26.36 -5.68
C GLU A 501 31.84 -27.56 -5.55
N TRP A 502 31.43 -27.89 -4.33
CA TRP A 502 30.48 -28.97 -4.07
C TRP A 502 29.14 -28.76 -4.78
N PHE A 503 28.51 -27.59 -4.61
CA PHE A 503 27.24 -27.30 -5.28
C PHE A 503 27.41 -27.20 -6.79
N GLY A 504 28.56 -26.74 -7.29
CA GLY A 504 28.89 -26.71 -8.71
C GLY A 504 28.89 -28.08 -9.39
N GLN A 505 29.20 -29.14 -8.65
CA GLN A 505 29.27 -30.53 -9.16
C GLN A 505 27.92 -31.27 -9.13
N ILE A 506 26.93 -30.77 -8.38
CA ILE A 506 25.62 -31.42 -8.27
C ILE A 506 24.76 -31.07 -9.49
N ASP A 507 24.16 -32.09 -10.11
CA ASP A 507 23.15 -31.91 -11.14
C ASP A 507 21.85 -31.35 -10.52
N ARG A 508 21.36 -30.24 -11.07
CA ARG A 508 20.22 -29.49 -10.55
C ARG A 508 19.04 -29.66 -11.49
N ASP A 509 18.57 -30.89 -11.57
CA ASP A 509 17.37 -31.24 -12.34
C ASP A 509 16.09 -30.71 -11.67
N GLN A 510 14.93 -31.05 -12.24
CA GLN A 510 13.62 -30.56 -11.78
C GLN A 510 13.19 -31.13 -10.42
N ASN A 511 13.88 -32.17 -9.92
CA ASN A 511 13.61 -32.81 -8.64
C ASN A 511 14.61 -32.39 -7.54
N PHE A 512 15.57 -31.54 -7.89
CA PHE A 512 16.60 -31.09 -6.96
C PHE A 512 16.03 -30.33 -5.76
N GLY A 513 16.46 -30.71 -4.55
CA GLY A 513 15.86 -30.21 -3.30
C GLY A 513 16.25 -28.79 -2.88
N ASN A 514 17.11 -28.08 -3.62
CA ASN A 514 17.45 -26.67 -3.41
C ASN A 514 17.80 -26.34 -1.94
N ALA A 515 17.07 -25.43 -1.28
CA ALA A 515 17.33 -25.06 0.11
C ALA A 515 17.19 -26.25 1.09
N ARG A 516 16.45 -27.31 0.73
CA ARG A 516 16.38 -28.55 1.52
C ARG A 516 17.71 -29.29 1.48
N GLU A 517 18.37 -29.35 0.32
CA GLU A 517 19.73 -29.93 0.20
C GLU A 517 20.77 -29.08 0.92
N ALA A 518 20.69 -27.75 0.81
CA ALA A 518 21.54 -26.85 1.57
C ALA A 518 21.43 -27.06 3.09
N ARG A 519 20.21 -27.20 3.61
CA ARG A 519 19.96 -27.50 5.04
C ARG A 519 20.53 -28.85 5.44
N LYS A 520 20.27 -29.89 4.64
CA LYS A 520 20.77 -31.25 4.88
C LYS A 520 22.30 -31.30 4.92
N LEU A 521 22.97 -30.57 4.02
CA LEU A 521 24.42 -30.47 4.01
C LEU A 521 24.95 -29.80 5.28
N LEU A 522 24.33 -28.69 5.71
CA LEU A 522 24.71 -28.00 6.95
C LEU A 522 24.49 -28.86 8.19
N GLU A 523 23.40 -29.61 8.27
CA GLU A 523 23.18 -30.59 9.34
C GLU A 523 24.28 -31.66 9.37
N GLY A 524 24.69 -32.14 8.19
CA GLY A 524 25.84 -33.03 8.03
C GLY A 524 27.13 -32.42 8.57
N MET A 525 27.43 -31.18 8.21
CA MET A 525 28.62 -30.46 8.71
C MET A 525 28.59 -30.27 10.22
N ARG A 526 27.44 -29.91 10.81
CA ARG A 526 27.28 -29.78 12.28
C ARG A 526 27.53 -31.10 13.00
N LYS A 527 27.09 -32.21 12.42
CA LYS A 527 27.36 -33.56 12.95
C LYS A 527 28.86 -33.88 12.89
N ALA A 528 29.54 -33.53 11.80
CA ALA A 528 30.98 -33.70 11.65
C ALA A 528 31.75 -32.84 12.68
N GLN A 529 31.37 -31.57 12.82
CA GLN A 529 31.94 -30.64 13.81
C GLN A 529 31.79 -31.17 15.23
N SER A 530 30.63 -31.72 15.58
CA SER A 530 30.41 -32.34 16.90
C SER A 530 31.41 -33.48 17.19
N GLY A 531 31.73 -34.29 16.17
CA GLY A 531 32.76 -35.33 16.26
C GLY A 531 34.15 -34.75 16.48
N ARG A 532 34.52 -33.74 15.68
CA ARG A 532 35.80 -33.02 15.78
C ARG A 532 35.99 -32.38 17.16
N LEU A 533 34.97 -31.69 17.68
CA LEU A 533 35.01 -31.03 18.98
C LEU A 533 35.16 -32.02 20.15
N ARG A 534 34.49 -33.18 20.07
CA ARG A 534 34.64 -34.28 21.04
C ARG A 534 36.07 -34.82 21.11
N ALA A 535 36.80 -34.76 20.00
CA ALA A 535 38.17 -35.26 19.89
C ALA A 535 39.24 -34.28 20.43
N LEU A 536 38.88 -33.02 20.74
CA LEU A 536 39.84 -31.99 21.19
C LEU A 536 40.52 -32.29 22.53
N GLY A 537 40.02 -33.24 23.33
CA GLY A 537 40.59 -33.59 24.63
C GLY A 537 40.51 -32.49 25.70
N ARG A 538 39.88 -31.35 25.38
CA ARG A 538 39.62 -30.20 26.24
C ARG A 538 38.18 -29.73 26.05
N MET A 539 37.69 -28.90 26.98
CA MET A 539 36.43 -28.20 26.78
C MET A 539 36.58 -27.21 25.59
N PRO A 540 35.70 -27.29 24.57
CA PRO A 540 35.69 -26.34 23.46
C PRO A 540 35.45 -24.90 23.94
N SER A 541 36.12 -23.94 23.32
CA SER A 541 35.86 -22.53 23.54
C SER A 541 34.58 -22.09 22.80
N ARG A 542 34.07 -20.90 23.12
CA ARG A 542 32.93 -20.31 22.38
C ARG A 542 33.21 -20.22 20.87
N ASP A 543 34.44 -19.94 20.50
CA ASP A 543 34.84 -19.81 19.09
C ASP A 543 34.89 -21.18 18.40
N ASP A 544 35.40 -22.21 19.09
CA ASP A 544 35.40 -23.59 18.61
C ASP A 544 33.96 -24.10 18.34
N LEU A 545 33.03 -23.78 19.25
CA LEU A 545 31.62 -24.20 19.15
C LEU A 545 30.90 -23.55 17.96
N ARG A 546 31.30 -22.35 17.55
CA ARG A 546 30.66 -21.59 16.46
C ARG A 546 31.29 -21.82 15.10
N THR A 547 32.54 -22.27 15.04
CA THR A 547 33.29 -22.32 13.78
C THR A 547 33.12 -23.64 13.04
N LEU A 548 32.59 -23.58 11.81
CA LEU A 548 32.60 -24.67 10.84
C LEU A 548 33.81 -24.52 9.90
N VAL A 549 34.48 -25.63 9.63
CA VAL A 549 35.71 -25.67 8.81
C VAL A 549 35.55 -26.60 7.61
N LEU A 550 36.46 -26.50 6.64
CA LEU A 550 36.47 -27.33 5.43
C LEU A 550 36.48 -28.84 5.73
N GLU A 551 37.15 -29.28 6.80
CA GLU A 551 37.13 -30.68 7.23
C GLU A 551 35.72 -31.18 7.57
N ASP A 552 34.87 -30.33 8.15
CA ASP A 552 33.50 -30.69 8.48
C ASP A 552 32.67 -30.92 7.19
N LEU A 553 32.93 -30.15 6.12
CA LEU A 553 32.33 -30.36 4.80
C LEU A 553 32.79 -31.67 4.15
N LEU A 554 34.10 -31.95 4.17
CA LEU A 554 34.67 -33.17 3.58
C LEU A 554 34.15 -34.44 4.28
N VAL A 555 33.86 -34.37 5.58
CA VAL A 555 33.25 -35.49 6.31
C VAL A 555 31.75 -35.60 6.00
N ALA A 556 31.05 -34.49 5.83
CA ALA A 556 29.62 -34.48 5.53
C ALA A 556 29.27 -34.96 4.11
N THR A 557 30.22 -34.88 3.19
CA THR A 557 30.08 -35.21 1.76
C THR A 557 30.66 -36.58 1.37
N ARG A 558 31.29 -37.28 2.32
CA ARG A 558 31.66 -38.70 2.23
C ARG A 558 30.49 -39.60 2.60
#